data_AF-A0A359IJR6-F1
#
_entry.id   AF-A0A359IJR6-F1
#
_cell.length_a   1.000
_cell.length_b   1.000
_cell.length_c   1.000
_cell.angle_alpha   90.00
_cell.angle_beta   90.00
_cell.angle_gamma   90.00
#
_symmetry.space_group_name_H-M   'P 1'
#
loop_
_entity.id
_entity.type
_entity.pdbx_description
1 polymer ?
#
loop_
_entity_poly.entity_id
_entity_poly.type
_entity_poly.pdbx_seq_one_letter_code
_entity_poly.pdbx_strand_id
1 'polypeptide(L)'
;MKHDIFLICPVRDANPEQKQKMEQYISNLESQGKIVYYPARDTDQVDLIGFRICTDNKQAILDAKEVHIFYDKTSQGSLFDLGIAFGANKPLVIVNLDEIEVTPHKSFGNMIIEWSKRSL
;
A
#
# COMPACT_ATOMS: atom_id res chain seq x y z
N MET A 1 8.66 5.00 15.57
CA MET A 1 7.76 4.82 14.42
C MET A 1 6.92 6.07 14.30
N LYS A 2 6.91 6.70 13.12
CA LYS A 2 6.18 7.96 12.88
C LYS A 2 4.73 7.75 12.45
N HIS A 3 4.45 6.59 11.84
CA HIS A 3 3.13 6.23 11.35
C HIS A 3 2.76 4.85 11.90
N ASP A 4 1.47 4.61 12.08
CA ASP A 4 1.00 3.25 12.35
C ASP A 4 0.99 2.45 11.05
N ILE A 5 0.51 3.05 9.97
CA ILE A 5 0.23 2.37 8.70
C ILE A 5 0.85 3.15 7.55
N PHE A 6 1.47 2.45 6.61
CA PHE A 6 1.74 2.97 5.27
C PHE A 6 0.78 2.33 4.27
N LEU A 7 0.02 3.14 3.54
CA LEU A 7 -0.89 2.66 2.49
C LEU A 7 -0.14 2.54 1.16
N ILE A 8 0.09 1.31 0.73
CA ILE A 8 0.54 1.01 -0.64
C ILE A 8 -0.68 1.06 -1.56
N CYS A 9 -0.63 1.88 -2.61
CA CYS A 9 -1.76 2.06 -3.53
C CYS A 9 -1.34 2.65 -4.88
N PRO A 10 -2.18 2.54 -5.93
CA PRO A 10 -2.03 3.38 -7.12
C PRO A 10 -2.18 4.86 -6.73
N VAL A 11 -1.26 5.69 -7.19
CA VAL A 11 -1.35 7.16 -7.07
C VAL A 11 -1.69 7.77 -8.43
N ARG A 12 -0.82 7.50 -9.42
CA ARG A 12 -1.10 7.80 -10.83
C ARG A 12 -2.17 6.84 -11.34
N ASP A 13 -3.07 7.35 -12.16
CA ASP A 13 -4.14 6.61 -12.84
C ASP A 13 -5.18 5.94 -11.94
N ALA A 14 -5.14 6.17 -10.62
CA ALA A 14 -6.21 5.76 -9.71
C ALA A 14 -7.54 6.43 -10.11
N ASN A 15 -8.55 5.61 -10.38
CA ASN A 15 -9.86 6.10 -10.78
C ASN A 15 -10.62 6.71 -9.58
N PRO A 16 -11.68 7.52 -9.81
CA PRO A 16 -12.41 8.18 -8.74
C PRO A 16 -13.00 7.22 -7.69
N GLU A 17 -13.45 6.04 -8.10
CA GLU A 17 -14.01 5.04 -7.19
C GLU A 17 -12.93 4.45 -6.27
N GLN A 18 -11.76 4.10 -6.82
CA GLN A 18 -10.61 3.64 -6.04
C GLN A 18 -10.19 4.70 -5.03
N LYS A 19 -10.09 5.97 -5.45
CA LYS A 19 -9.76 7.09 -4.56
C LYS A 19 -10.76 7.21 -3.42
N GLN A 20 -12.05 7.16 -3.72
CA GLN A 20 -13.10 7.22 -2.70
C GLN A 20 -13.01 6.06 -1.71
N LYS A 21 -12.80 4.83 -2.19
CA LYS A 21 -12.63 3.64 -1.33
C LYS A 21 -11.42 3.79 -0.41
N MET A 22 -10.28 4.25 -0.94
CA MET A 22 -9.07 4.50 -0.16
C MET A 22 -9.27 5.61 0.87
N GLU A 23 -9.89 6.74 0.49
CA GLU A 23 -10.17 7.86 1.40
C GLU A 23 -11.12 7.46 2.53
N GLN A 24 -12.16 6.68 2.23
CA GLN A 24 -13.06 6.15 3.25
C GLN A 24 -12.34 5.18 4.20
N TYR A 25 -11.48 4.32 3.66
CA TYR A 25 -10.67 3.40 4.45
C TYR A 25 -9.71 4.15 5.39
N ILE A 26 -8.98 5.14 4.86
CA ILE A 26 -8.08 6.01 5.64
C ILE A 26 -8.87 6.73 6.74
N SER A 27 -10.00 7.35 6.40
CA SER A 27 -10.85 8.08 7.36
C SER A 27 -11.33 7.17 8.50
N ASN A 28 -11.71 5.93 8.20
CA ASN A 28 -12.12 4.96 9.21
C ASN A 28 -10.97 4.60 10.17
N LEU A 29 -9.75 4.40 9.65
CA LEU A 29 -8.57 4.14 10.48
C LEU A 29 -8.17 5.35 11.34
N GLU A 30 -8.17 6.54 10.74
CA GLU A 30 -7.85 7.78 11.43
C GLU A 30 -8.89 8.09 12.53
N SER A 31 -10.17 7.77 12.31
CA SER A 31 -11.22 7.87 13.34
C SER A 31 -10.99 6.96 14.56
N GLN A 32 -10.19 5.91 14.40
CA GLN A 32 -9.77 4.99 15.47
C GLN A 32 -8.45 5.44 16.12
N GLY A 33 -7.93 6.62 15.77
CA GLY A 33 -6.69 7.19 16.29
C GLY A 33 -5.42 6.65 15.63
N LYS A 34 -5.53 5.96 14.48
CA LYS A 34 -4.37 5.50 13.72
C LYS A 34 -3.78 6.64 12.89
N ILE A 35 -2.45 6.66 12.77
CA ILE A 35 -1.74 7.57 11.86
C ILE A 35 -1.43 6.83 10.57
N VAL A 36 -2.09 7.20 9.48
CA VAL A 36 -1.91 6.61 8.15
C VAL A 36 -1.03 7.52 7.29
N TYR A 37 0.01 6.95 6.68
CA TYR A 37 0.77 7.61 5.62
C TYR A 37 0.19 7.22 4.26
N TYR A 38 -0.35 8.19 3.53
CA TYR A 38 -0.96 8.01 2.21
C TYR A 38 -0.12 8.74 1.16
N PRO A 39 0.62 8.03 0.27
CA PRO A 39 1.58 8.67 -0.63
C PRO A 39 1.01 9.78 -1.51
N ALA A 40 -0.25 9.69 -1.94
CA ALA A 40 -0.88 10.74 -2.74
C ALA A 40 -1.05 12.07 -1.97
N ARG A 41 -1.10 12.02 -0.64
CA ARG A 41 -1.22 13.17 0.27
C ARG A 41 0.13 13.57 0.87
N ASP A 42 0.91 12.58 1.29
CA ASP A 42 2.03 12.77 2.22
C ASP A 42 3.42 12.68 1.55
N THR A 43 3.47 12.28 0.28
CA THR A 43 4.70 12.27 -0.53
C THR A 43 4.60 13.33 -1.61
N ASP A 44 5.64 14.14 -1.78
CA ASP A 44 5.73 15.06 -2.92
C ASP A 44 5.79 14.25 -4.22
N GLN A 45 4.71 14.32 -5.01
CA GLN A 45 4.56 13.56 -6.25
C GLN A 45 5.29 14.20 -7.46
N VAL A 46 5.95 15.35 -7.28
CA VAL A 46 6.67 16.05 -8.35
C VAL A 46 8.09 15.51 -8.51
N ASP A 47 8.24 14.38 -9.20
CA ASP A 47 9.54 13.77 -9.54
C ASP A 47 9.49 13.15 -10.94
N LEU A 48 10.30 13.67 -11.87
CA LEU A 48 10.33 13.20 -13.26
C LEU A 48 10.96 11.80 -13.42
N ILE A 49 11.73 11.35 -12.42
CA ILE A 49 12.48 10.09 -12.46
C ILE A 49 11.82 9.05 -11.54
N GLY A 50 11.28 9.50 -10.41
CA GLY A 50 10.64 8.68 -9.38
C GLY A 50 11.60 8.16 -8.31
N PHE A 51 12.91 8.41 -8.43
CA PHE A 51 13.90 7.94 -7.45
C PHE A 51 13.71 8.56 -6.07
N ARG A 52 13.37 9.86 -6.01
CA ARG A 52 13.08 10.55 -4.75
C ARG A 52 11.80 9.98 -4.14
N ILE A 53 10.73 9.88 -4.93
CA ILE A 53 9.46 9.29 -4.47
C ILE A 53 9.67 7.89 -3.90
N CYS A 54 10.39 7.01 -4.63
CA CYS A 54 10.70 5.67 -4.14
C CYS A 54 11.55 5.68 -2.85
N THR A 55 12.45 6.66 -2.70
CA THR A 55 13.26 6.82 -1.49
C THR A 55 12.43 7.26 -0.29
N ASP A 56 11.53 8.22 -0.50
CA ASP A 56 10.62 8.74 0.52
C ASP A 56 9.62 7.65 0.97
N ASN A 57 9.00 6.95 0.01
CA ASN A 57 8.12 5.81 0.28
C ASN A 57 8.85 4.70 1.03
N LYS A 58 10.06 4.33 0.61
CA LYS A 58 10.89 3.34 1.32
C LYS A 58 11.06 3.73 2.80
N GLN A 59 11.42 4.98 3.06
CA GLN A 59 11.61 5.44 4.44
C GLN A 59 10.28 5.39 5.24
N ALA A 60 9.19 5.83 4.63
CA ALA A 60 7.87 5.81 5.28
C ALA A 60 7.38 4.37 5.57
N ILE A 61 7.62 3.42 4.67
CA ILE A 61 7.35 1.98 4.88
C ILE A 61 8.16 1.45 6.07
N LEU A 62 9.47 1.75 6.11
CA LEU A 62 10.34 1.30 7.20
C LEU A 62 9.92 1.88 8.56
N ASP A 63 9.43 3.12 8.58
CA ASP A 63 8.99 3.82 9.78
C ASP A 63 7.58 3.45 10.27
N ALA A 64 6.76 2.81 9.43
CA ALA A 64 5.41 2.33 9.76
C ALA A 64 5.44 1.02 10.57
N LYS A 65 4.40 0.76 11.39
CA LYS A 65 4.26 -0.52 12.11
C LYS A 65 3.88 -1.65 11.16
N GLU A 66 2.98 -1.36 10.25
CA GLU A 66 2.44 -2.29 9.26
C GLU A 66 2.17 -1.59 7.93
N VAL A 67 1.96 -2.38 6.88
CA VAL A 67 1.58 -1.88 5.56
C VAL A 67 0.19 -2.38 5.20
N HIS A 68 -0.62 -1.48 4.64
CA HIS A 68 -1.92 -1.83 4.09
C HIS A 68 -1.84 -1.67 2.57
N ILE A 69 -2.39 -2.60 1.79
CA ILE A 69 -2.36 -2.57 0.32
C ILE A 69 -3.77 -2.42 -0.25
N PHE A 70 -4.00 -1.36 -1.02
CA PHE A 70 -5.06 -1.33 -2.01
C PHE A 70 -4.49 -1.87 -3.32
N TYR A 71 -4.79 -3.14 -3.62
CA TYR A 71 -4.14 -3.84 -4.71
C TYR A 71 -4.77 -3.48 -6.06
N ASP A 72 -3.92 -3.01 -6.97
CA ASP A 72 -4.22 -2.85 -8.38
C ASP A 72 -3.08 -3.50 -9.18
N LYS A 73 -3.42 -4.51 -10.00
CA LYS A 73 -2.45 -5.27 -10.81
C LYS A 73 -1.69 -4.39 -11.82
N THR A 74 -2.20 -3.21 -12.14
CA THR A 74 -1.58 -2.27 -13.08
C THR A 74 -0.59 -1.31 -12.41
N SER A 75 -0.63 -1.17 -11.08
CA SER A 75 0.22 -0.25 -10.33
C SER A 75 1.66 -0.76 -10.16
N GLN A 76 2.55 -0.35 -11.05
CA GLN A 76 3.97 -0.70 -10.96
C GLN A 76 4.65 -0.13 -9.70
N GLY A 77 4.27 1.07 -9.27
CA GLY A 77 4.79 1.67 -8.03
C GLY A 77 4.45 0.83 -6.80
N SER A 78 3.22 0.34 -6.73
CA SER A 78 2.80 -0.54 -5.62
C SER A 78 3.59 -1.85 -5.58
N LEU A 79 4.00 -2.41 -6.73
CA LEU A 79 4.85 -3.60 -6.76
C LEU A 79 6.25 -3.33 -6.17
N PHE A 80 6.81 -2.15 -6.43
CA PHE A 80 8.09 -1.73 -5.86
C PHE A 80 8.01 -1.59 -4.34
N ASP A 81 6.98 -0.90 -3.86
CA ASP A 81 6.72 -0.70 -2.43
C ASP A 81 6.44 -2.03 -1.70
N LEU A 82 5.70 -2.96 -2.34
CA LEU A 82 5.49 -4.31 -1.82
C LEU A 82 6.82 -5.07 -1.66
N GLY A 83 7.74 -4.95 -2.62
CA GLY A 83 9.06 -5.56 -2.54
C GLY A 83 9.86 -5.06 -1.34
N ILE A 84 9.82 -3.75 -1.08
CA ILE A 84 10.46 -3.14 0.10
C ILE A 84 9.82 -3.66 1.39
N ALA A 85 8.48 -3.60 1.47
CA ALA A 85 7.75 -4.02 2.65
C ALA A 85 7.97 -5.51 2.97
N PHE A 86 8.03 -6.36 1.94
CA PHE A 86 8.33 -7.78 2.06
C PHE A 86 9.76 -8.00 2.59
N GLY A 87 10.74 -7.33 1.99
CA GLY A 87 12.13 -7.40 2.44
C GLY A 87 12.34 -6.88 3.87
N ALA A 88 11.50 -5.95 4.31
CA ALA A 88 11.50 -5.41 5.67
C ALA A 88 10.63 -6.20 6.66
N ASN A 89 10.08 -7.36 6.27
CA ASN A 89 9.18 -8.20 7.07
C ASN A 89 8.00 -7.42 7.70
N LYS A 90 7.40 -6.49 6.95
CA LYS A 90 6.25 -5.73 7.43
C LYS A 90 4.99 -6.61 7.45
N PRO A 91 4.16 -6.54 8.50
CA PRO A 91 2.82 -7.11 8.47
C PRO A 91 2.00 -6.49 7.34
N LEU A 92 1.26 -7.31 6.59
CA LEU A 92 0.45 -6.89 5.45
C LEU A 92 -1.05 -7.08 5.70
N VAL A 93 -1.83 -6.02 5.52
CA VAL A 93 -3.30 -6.05 5.47
C VAL A 93 -3.78 -5.67 4.08
N ILE A 94 -4.73 -6.41 3.52
CA ILE A 94 -5.31 -6.12 2.20
C ILE A 94 -6.61 -5.33 2.37
N VAL A 95 -6.71 -4.19 1.70
CA VAL A 95 -7.86 -3.27 1.80
C VAL A 95 -9.05 -3.75 0.96
N ASN A 96 -8.79 -4.17 -0.28
CA ASN A 96 -9.80 -4.57 -1.27
C ASN A 96 -9.72 -6.08 -1.58
N LEU A 97 -9.69 -6.91 -0.55
CA LEU A 97 -9.47 -8.36 -0.68
C LEU A 97 -10.49 -9.04 -1.60
N ASP A 98 -11.74 -8.59 -1.56
CA ASP A 98 -12.86 -9.05 -2.38
C ASP A 98 -12.70 -8.74 -3.88
N GLU A 99 -11.83 -7.80 -4.24
CA GLU A 99 -11.54 -7.42 -5.62
C GLU A 99 -10.36 -8.22 -6.22
N ILE A 100 -9.67 -9.05 -5.42
CA ILE A 100 -8.50 -9.79 -5.88
C ILE A 100 -8.91 -11.16 -6.42
N GLU A 101 -8.76 -11.33 -7.73
CA GLU A 101 -8.96 -12.62 -8.40
C GLU A 101 -7.87 -13.63 -8.00
N VAL A 102 -8.28 -14.73 -7.37
CA VAL A 102 -7.41 -15.89 -7.12
C VAL A 102 -7.22 -16.66 -8.42
N THR A 103 -5.96 -16.91 -8.78
CA THR A 103 -5.64 -17.65 -10.01
C THR A 103 -5.13 -19.06 -9.70
N PRO A 104 -5.26 -20.04 -10.61
CA PRO A 104 -4.74 -21.40 -10.38
C PRO A 104 -3.21 -21.50 -10.51
N HIS A 105 -2.53 -20.41 -10.86
CA HIS A 105 -1.09 -20.34 -11.09
C HIS A 105 -0.46 -19.24 -10.23
N LYS A 106 0.87 -19.10 -10.30
CA LYS A 106 1.58 -18.03 -9.57
C LYS A 106 1.12 -16.65 -10.05
N SER A 107 0.65 -15.81 -9.13
CA SER A 107 0.32 -14.41 -9.36
C SER A 107 0.70 -13.56 -8.15
N PHE A 108 0.86 -12.25 -8.33
CA PHE A 108 1.08 -11.34 -7.21
C PHE A 108 -0.14 -11.29 -6.28
N GLY A 109 -1.37 -11.34 -6.82
CA GLY A 109 -2.61 -11.44 -6.03
C GLY A 109 -2.58 -12.63 -5.07
N ASN A 110 -2.27 -13.84 -5.56
CA ASN A 110 -2.14 -15.02 -4.71
C ASN A 110 -1.04 -14.84 -3.65
N MET A 111 0.09 -14.23 -4.02
CA MET A 111 1.21 -14.01 -3.11
C MET A 111 0.84 -13.06 -1.96
N ILE A 112 0.19 -11.91 -2.24
CA ILE A 112 -0.19 -10.97 -1.19
C ILE A 112 -1.29 -11.53 -0.28
N ILE A 113 -2.21 -12.33 -0.82
CA ILE A 113 -3.22 -13.05 -0.02
C ILE A 113 -2.53 -13.98 0.98
N GLU A 114 -1.54 -14.75 0.53
CA GLU A 114 -0.78 -15.66 1.39
C GLU A 114 0.07 -14.90 2.41
N TRP A 115 0.72 -13.81 2.01
CA TRP A 115 1.49 -12.97 2.92
C TRP A 115 0.61 -12.34 4.01
N SER A 116 -0.57 -11.83 3.66
CA SER A 116 -1.49 -11.25 4.64
C SER A 116 -1.94 -12.26 5.70
N LYS A 117 -2.23 -13.51 5.31
CA LYS A 117 -2.56 -14.60 6.26
C LYS A 117 -1.44 -14.92 7.25
N ARG A 118 -0.18 -14.76 6.84
CA ARG A 118 1.01 -15.04 7.67
C ARG A 118 1.43 -13.86 8.55
N SER A 119 0.80 -12.70 8.35
CA SER A 119 1.06 -11.47 9.09
C SER A 119 0.15 -11.29 10.31
N LEU A 120 -0.89 -12.13 10.42
CA LEU A 120 -1.83 -12.21 11.54
C LEU A 120 -1.30 -13.17 12.62
#